data_AF-A0A3M5DQC1-F1
#
_entry.id   AF-A0A3M5DQC1-F1
#
_cell.length_a   1.000
_cell.length_b   1.000
_cell.length_c   1.000
_cell.angle_alpha   90.00
_cell.angle_beta   90.00
_cell.angle_gamma   90.00
#
_symmetry.space_group_name_H-M   'P 1'
#
loop_
_entity.id
_entity.type
_entity.pdbx_description
1 polymer ?
#
loop_
_entity_poly.entity_id
_entity_poly.type
_entity_poly.pdbx_seq_one_letter_code
_entity_poly.pdbx_strand_id
1 'polypeptide(L)'
;AAAELSHQTNTLPEVCGRVCPQDRLCEGACTLNDGFGAVTIGSVEKYITDTAFAMGWRPDLSKVKPTGRRVAVIGAGPAGLGCADVLVRNGVTPVVFDRNPEIGGLLTFGIPEFKLEKHVLSRRREVFTGMGIEFRLNTEIG
;
A
#
# COMPACT_ATOMS: atom_id res chain seq x y z
N ALA A 1 -1.40 3.50 16.87
CA ALA A 1 -0.09 4.18 16.98
C ALA A 1 0.95 3.53 16.06
N ALA A 2 1.31 2.25 16.26
CA ALA A 2 2.33 1.59 15.43
C ALA A 2 1.98 1.51 13.93
N ALA A 3 0.76 1.04 13.59
CA ALA A 3 0.31 1.02 12.20
C ALA A 3 0.28 2.42 11.57
N GLU A 4 -0.22 3.42 12.31
CA GLU A 4 -0.20 4.82 11.85
C GLU A 4 1.21 5.29 11.52
N LEU A 5 2.19 5.00 12.39
CA LEU A 5 3.60 5.34 12.17
C LEU A 5 4.16 4.65 10.91
N SER A 6 3.88 3.36 10.71
CA SER A 6 4.30 2.63 9.50
C SER A 6 3.70 3.26 8.23
N HIS A 7 2.43 3.66 8.28
CA HIS A 7 1.74 4.31 7.18
C HIS A 7 2.20 5.75 6.88
N GLN A 8 2.94 6.40 7.77
CA GLN A 8 3.50 7.74 7.50
C GLN A 8 4.58 7.71 6.41
N THR A 9 5.31 6.59 6.30
CA THR A 9 6.44 6.45 5.38
C THR A 9 6.22 5.36 4.33
N ASN A 10 5.18 4.54 4.48
CA ASN A 10 4.88 3.44 3.57
C ASN A 10 3.40 3.44 3.17
N THR A 11 3.12 3.46 1.87
CA THR A 11 1.76 3.38 1.36
C THR A 11 1.14 1.99 1.56
N LEU A 12 1.94 0.92 1.44
CA LEU A 12 1.50 -0.49 1.40
C LEU A 12 2.23 -1.36 2.45
N PRO A 13 2.23 -1.03 3.75
CA PRO A 13 2.97 -1.78 4.76
C PRO A 13 2.48 -3.23 4.92
N GLU A 14 1.21 -3.51 4.68
CA GLU A 14 0.66 -4.86 4.62
C GLU A 14 1.23 -5.69 3.46
N VAL A 15 1.68 -5.05 2.38
CA VAL A 15 2.35 -5.73 1.27
C VAL A 15 3.85 -5.85 1.57
N CYS A 16 4.50 -4.76 1.94
CA CYS A 16 5.94 -4.72 2.24
C CYS A 16 6.34 -5.72 3.33
N GLY A 17 5.57 -5.81 4.41
CA GLY A 17 5.81 -6.76 5.49
C GLY A 17 5.74 -8.23 5.04
N ARG A 18 5.08 -8.52 3.91
CA ARG A 18 4.95 -9.87 3.34
C ARG A 18 6.00 -10.20 2.28
N VAL A 19 6.31 -9.25 1.39
CA VAL A 19 7.03 -9.57 0.14
C VAL A 19 8.35 -8.84 -0.05
N CYS A 20 8.69 -7.87 0.79
CA CYS A 20 10.02 -7.26 0.71
C CYS A 20 11.11 -8.32 0.92
N PRO A 21 12.27 -8.23 0.24
CA PRO A 21 13.42 -9.06 0.56
C PRO A 21 14.11 -8.49 1.80
N GLN A 22 13.56 -8.75 2.99
CA GLN A 22 14.01 -8.08 4.22
C GLN A 22 15.47 -8.38 4.56
N ASP A 23 15.96 -9.58 4.21
CA ASP A 23 17.35 -10.02 4.33
C ASP A 23 18.34 -9.11 3.58
N ARG A 24 17.89 -8.45 2.52
CA ARG A 24 18.68 -7.50 1.72
C ARG A 24 18.37 -6.04 2.03
N LEU A 25 17.45 -5.80 2.95
CA LEU A 25 16.93 -4.48 3.31
C LEU A 25 17.04 -4.27 4.83
N CYS A 26 15.92 -3.99 5.50
CA CYS A 26 15.89 -3.61 6.91
C CYS A 26 16.48 -4.67 7.85
N GLU A 27 16.17 -5.95 7.64
CA GLU A 27 16.65 -7.03 8.50
C GLU A 27 18.13 -7.35 8.24
N GLY A 28 18.58 -7.22 6.99
CA GLY A 28 19.99 -7.34 6.63
C GLY A 28 20.90 -6.32 7.33
N ALA A 29 20.38 -5.11 7.61
CA ALA A 29 21.08 -4.05 8.32
C ALA A 29 20.83 -4.02 9.84
N CYS A 30 20.12 -5.02 10.38
CA CYS A 30 19.80 -5.08 11.80
C CYS A 30 21.07 -5.28 12.63
N THR A 31 21.28 -4.46 13.66
CA THR A 31 22.47 -4.56 14.54
C THR A 31 22.50 -5.84 15.38
N LEU A 32 21.39 -6.56 15.51
CA LEU A 32 21.31 -7.88 16.16
C LEU A 32 21.60 -9.05 15.20
N ASN A 33 21.74 -8.77 13.90
CA ASN A 33 22.07 -9.77 12.89
C ASN A 33 23.58 -10.10 12.88
N ASP A 34 24.19 -10.15 14.06
CA ASP A 34 25.62 -10.39 14.33
C ASP A 34 25.85 -11.72 15.08
N GLY A 35 24.85 -12.59 15.12
CA GLY A 35 24.90 -13.92 15.74
C GLY A 35 23.62 -14.34 16.45
N PHE A 36 22.79 -13.37 16.85
CA PHE A 36 21.47 -13.62 17.47
C PHE A 36 20.32 -13.75 16.45
N GLY A 37 20.57 -13.34 15.22
CA GLY A 37 19.57 -13.24 14.15
C GLY A 37 18.90 -11.86 14.12
N ALA A 38 18.49 -11.44 12.93
CA ALA A 38 17.79 -10.18 12.75
C ALA A 38 16.41 -10.19 13.44
N VAL A 39 15.96 -9.01 13.88
CA VAL A 39 14.55 -8.81 14.23
C VAL A 39 13.71 -9.04 12.98
N THR A 40 12.60 -9.77 13.10
CA THR A 40 11.67 -10.02 11.98
C THR A 40 10.77 -8.81 11.68
N ILE A 41 11.39 -7.70 11.29
CA ILE A 41 10.76 -6.40 11.02
C ILE A 41 9.59 -6.55 10.05
N GLY A 42 9.73 -7.33 8.98
CA GLY A 42 8.64 -7.56 8.01
C GLY A 42 7.43 -8.23 8.66
N SER A 43 7.67 -9.21 9.53
CA SER A 43 6.60 -9.90 10.27
C SER A 43 5.89 -8.98 11.26
N VAL A 44 6.64 -8.10 11.93
CA VAL A 44 6.06 -7.07 12.82
C VAL A 44 5.24 -6.07 12.01
N GLU A 45 5.74 -5.57 10.88
CA GLU A 45 5.02 -4.63 10.00
C GLU A 45 3.71 -5.24 9.48
N LYS A 46 3.74 -6.51 9.06
CA LYS A 46 2.54 -7.28 8.71
C LYS A 46 1.57 -7.32 9.88
N TYR A 47 2.02 -7.75 11.06
CA TYR A 47 1.17 -7.98 12.22
C TYR A 47 0.46 -6.69 12.68
N ILE A 48 1.20 -5.59 12.82
CA ILE A 48 0.61 -4.32 13.27
C ILE A 48 -0.42 -3.80 12.26
N THR A 49 -0.17 -3.97 10.97
CA THR A 49 -1.05 -3.48 9.91
C THR A 49 -2.31 -4.34 9.80
N ASP A 50 -2.16 -5.66 9.82
CA ASP A 50 -3.30 -6.58 9.78
C ASP A 50 -4.22 -6.39 11.00
N THR A 51 -3.62 -6.22 12.19
CA THR A 51 -4.36 -5.96 13.43
C THR A 51 -5.10 -4.64 13.35
N ALA A 52 -4.46 -3.57 12.86
CA ALA A 52 -5.11 -2.27 12.70
C ALA A 52 -6.30 -2.36 11.72
N PHE A 53 -6.14 -3.03 10.58
CA PHE A 53 -7.27 -3.24 9.66
C PHE A 53 -8.40 -4.05 10.27
N ALA A 54 -8.11 -5.10 11.05
CA ALA A 54 -9.12 -5.88 11.76
C ALA A 54 -9.89 -5.04 12.79
N MET A 55 -9.24 -4.04 13.38
CA MET A 55 -9.85 -3.05 14.28
C MET A 55 -10.57 -1.91 13.55
N GLY A 56 -10.69 -1.98 12.21
CA GLY A 56 -11.40 -0.98 11.41
C GLY A 56 -10.57 0.27 11.09
N TRP A 57 -9.25 0.23 11.24
CA TRP A 57 -8.39 1.38 10.94
C TRP A 57 -8.60 1.89 9.50
N ARG A 58 -8.60 3.22 9.36
CA ARG A 58 -8.62 3.96 8.11
C ARG A 58 -7.74 5.21 8.27
N PRO A 59 -7.05 5.66 7.20
CA PRO A 59 -6.33 6.92 7.21
C PRO A 59 -7.26 8.10 7.51
N ASP A 60 -6.83 9.01 8.39
CA ASP A 60 -7.53 10.26 8.65
C ASP A 60 -7.10 11.35 7.66
N LEU A 61 -8.04 11.80 6.84
CA LEU A 61 -7.86 12.90 5.88
C LEU A 61 -8.57 14.20 6.31
N SER A 62 -9.09 14.28 7.54
CA SER A 62 -9.89 15.42 8.04
C SER A 62 -9.18 16.77 7.95
N LYS A 63 -7.83 16.78 7.96
CA LYS A 63 -7.00 17.99 7.87
C LYS A 63 -6.54 18.33 6.45
N VAL A 64 -6.84 17.48 5.47
CA VAL A 64 -6.43 17.68 4.07
C VAL A 64 -7.34 18.71 3.41
N LYS A 65 -6.74 19.77 2.85
CA LYS A 65 -7.48 20.81 2.12
C LYS A 65 -7.54 20.47 0.64
N PRO A 66 -8.74 20.37 0.02
CA PRO A 66 -8.86 20.14 -1.42
C PRO A 66 -8.20 21.26 -2.22
N THR A 67 -7.43 20.87 -3.24
CA THR A 67 -6.78 21.80 -4.18
C THR A 67 -7.66 22.13 -5.38
N GLY A 68 -8.72 21.35 -5.61
CA GLY A 68 -9.55 21.39 -6.83
C GLY A 68 -8.85 20.85 -8.08
N ARG A 69 -7.61 20.36 -7.97
CA ARG A 69 -6.85 19.78 -9.08
C ARG A 69 -7.11 18.29 -9.18
N ARG A 70 -7.03 17.77 -10.41
CA ARG A 70 -7.19 16.36 -10.73
C ARG A 70 -5.99 15.85 -11.52
N VAL A 71 -5.53 14.64 -11.23
CA VAL A 71 -4.39 14.01 -11.90
C VAL A 71 -4.77 12.61 -12.36
N ALA A 72 -4.47 12.29 -13.62
CA ALA A 72 -4.58 10.93 -14.14
C ALA A 72 -3.30 10.15 -13.84
N VAL A 73 -3.45 8.94 -13.29
CA VAL A 73 -2.36 7.99 -13.02
C VAL A 73 -2.61 6.75 -13.88
N ILE A 74 -1.64 6.36 -14.70
CA ILE A 74 -1.77 5.19 -15.58
C ILE A 74 -1.03 4.01 -14.94
N GLY A 75 -1.79 2.95 -14.65
CA GLY A 75 -1.36 1.75 -13.95
C GLY A 75 -1.73 1.79 -12.46
N ALA A 76 -2.47 0.79 -12.01
CA ALA A 76 -2.82 0.52 -10.61
C ALA A 76 -1.81 -0.44 -9.93
N GLY A 77 -0.57 -0.49 -10.41
CA GLY A 77 0.52 -1.20 -9.73
C GLY A 77 1.05 -0.44 -8.49
N PRO A 78 2.06 -0.98 -7.78
CA PRO A 78 2.60 -0.36 -6.56
C PRO A 78 2.97 1.12 -6.73
N ALA A 79 3.60 1.47 -7.86
CA ALA A 79 4.02 2.84 -8.15
C ALA A 79 2.83 3.80 -8.32
N GLY A 80 1.81 3.41 -9.09
CA GLY A 80 0.62 4.23 -9.30
C GLY A 80 -0.23 4.37 -8.04
N LEU A 81 -0.33 3.31 -7.25
CA LEU A 81 -0.98 3.32 -5.94
C LEU A 81 -0.25 4.23 -4.94
N GLY A 82 1.08 4.16 -4.88
CA GLY A 82 1.90 5.08 -4.09
C GLY A 82 1.71 6.54 -4.50
N CYS A 83 1.75 6.81 -5.81
CA CYS A 83 1.50 8.15 -6.36
C CYS A 83 0.11 8.67 -5.97
N ALA A 84 -0.93 7.85 -6.14
CA ALA A 84 -2.30 8.23 -5.80
C ALA A 84 -2.49 8.51 -4.30
N ASP A 85 -1.89 7.71 -3.42
CA ASP A 85 -1.89 7.92 -1.97
C ASP A 85 -1.25 9.26 -1.58
N VAL A 86 -0.10 9.59 -2.16
CA VAL A 86 0.56 10.89 -1.92
C VAL A 86 -0.29 12.05 -2.45
N LEU A 87 -0.86 11.93 -3.65
CA LEU A 87 -1.70 12.98 -4.26
C LEU A 87 -2.93 13.28 -3.41
N VAL A 88 -3.65 12.25 -2.97
CA VAL A 88 -4.89 12.41 -2.20
C VAL A 88 -4.61 13.00 -0.81
N ARG A 89 -3.51 12.61 -0.16
CA ARG A 89 -3.06 13.22 1.11
C ARG A 89 -2.67 14.68 0.99
N ASN A 90 -2.35 15.14 -0.22
CA ASN A 90 -2.06 16.55 -0.53
C ASN A 90 -3.26 17.28 -1.15
N GLY A 91 -4.46 16.69 -1.11
CA GLY A 91 -5.70 17.32 -1.55
C GLY A 91 -5.88 17.41 -3.06
N VAL A 92 -5.08 16.68 -3.84
CA VAL A 92 -5.28 16.49 -5.29
C VAL A 92 -6.15 15.25 -5.48
N THR A 93 -7.10 15.27 -6.41
CA THR A 93 -7.94 14.10 -6.71
C THR A 93 -7.25 13.21 -7.75
N PRO A 94 -6.71 12.04 -7.38
CA PRO A 94 -6.16 11.11 -8.35
C PRO A 94 -7.26 10.26 -9.01
N VAL A 95 -7.12 10.04 -10.31
CA VAL A 95 -7.90 9.06 -11.07
C VAL A 95 -6.92 8.04 -11.65
N VAL A 96 -6.98 6.82 -11.12
CA VAL A 96 -6.11 5.72 -11.51
C VAL A 96 -6.79 4.90 -12.61
N PHE A 97 -6.15 4.80 -13.77
CA PHE A 97 -6.58 3.98 -14.89
C PHE A 97 -5.76 2.69 -14.94
N ASP A 98 -6.40 1.54 -15.14
CA ASP A 98 -5.69 0.28 -15.37
C ASP A 98 -6.46 -0.61 -16.33
N ARG A 99 -5.73 -1.34 -17.17
CA ARG A 99 -6.32 -2.28 -18.14
C ARG A 99 -6.93 -3.52 -17.48
N ASN A 100 -6.47 -3.88 -16.28
CA ASN A 100 -6.92 -5.05 -15.57
C ASN A 100 -8.18 -4.75 -14.73
N PRO A 101 -8.97 -5.77 -14.37
CA PRO A 101 -10.19 -5.58 -13.57
C PRO A 101 -9.93 -5.31 -12.08
N GLU A 102 -8.70 -5.53 -11.60
CA GLU A 102 -8.32 -5.33 -10.20
C GLU A 102 -7.04 -4.50 -10.07
N ILE A 103 -6.91 -3.79 -8.96
CA ILE A 103 -5.69 -3.03 -8.63
C ILE A 103 -4.55 -3.98 -8.24
N GLY A 104 -3.33 -3.47 -8.17
CA GLY A 104 -2.15 -4.13 -7.61
C GLY A 104 -1.12 -4.57 -8.65
N GLY A 105 -1.46 -4.61 -9.94
CA GLY A 105 -0.53 -5.05 -10.99
C GLY A 105 0.07 -6.43 -10.67
N LEU A 106 1.40 -6.55 -10.67
CA LEU A 106 2.08 -7.81 -10.33
C LEU A 106 1.80 -8.29 -8.90
N LEU A 107 1.41 -7.42 -7.95
CA LEU A 107 1.01 -7.86 -6.62
C LEU A 107 -0.22 -8.79 -6.68
N THR A 108 -1.17 -8.45 -7.55
CA THR A 108 -2.41 -9.19 -7.74
C THR A 108 -2.27 -10.32 -8.75
N PHE A 109 -1.60 -10.08 -9.87
CA PHE A 109 -1.57 -11.03 -10.99
C PHE A 109 -0.28 -11.84 -11.10
N GLY A 110 0.80 -11.44 -10.43
CA GLY A 110 2.12 -12.08 -10.54
C GLY A 110 2.56 -12.83 -9.28
N ILE A 111 2.41 -12.24 -8.10
CA ILE A 111 2.86 -12.85 -6.84
C ILE A 111 1.90 -13.98 -6.44
N PRO A 112 2.38 -15.19 -6.12
CA PRO A 112 1.51 -16.29 -5.68
C PRO A 112 0.75 -15.98 -4.38
N GLU A 113 -0.46 -16.52 -4.25
CA GLU A 113 -1.36 -16.24 -3.10
C GLU A 113 -0.79 -16.67 -1.74
N PHE A 114 0.00 -17.73 -1.69
CA PHE A 114 0.66 -18.16 -0.45
C PHE A 114 1.76 -17.19 0.04
N LYS A 115 2.22 -16.26 -0.82
CA LYS A 115 3.13 -15.18 -0.43
C LYS A 115 2.39 -13.88 -0.14
N LEU A 116 1.31 -13.61 -0.88
CA LEU A 116 0.52 -12.39 -0.75
C LEU A 116 -0.95 -12.72 -1.02
N GLU A 117 -1.75 -12.72 0.04
CA GLU A 117 -3.16 -13.06 -0.01
C GLU A 117 -3.94 -12.01 -0.82
N LYS A 118 -4.79 -12.43 -1.76
CA LYS A 118 -5.39 -11.48 -2.73
C LYS A 118 -6.33 -10.47 -2.08
N HIS A 119 -7.00 -10.87 -1.00
CA HIS A 119 -7.87 -10.00 -0.23
C HIS A 119 -7.16 -8.76 0.36
N VAL A 120 -5.82 -8.81 0.50
CA VAL A 120 -5.02 -7.67 0.96
C VAL A 120 -5.18 -6.49 0.00
N LEU A 121 -5.11 -6.73 -1.31
CA LEU A 121 -5.26 -5.70 -2.33
C LEU A 121 -6.72 -5.26 -2.48
N SER A 122 -7.68 -6.18 -2.34
CA SER A 122 -9.11 -5.84 -2.34
C SER A 122 -9.45 -4.89 -1.17
N ARG A 123 -8.99 -5.19 0.04
CA ARG A 123 -9.15 -4.30 1.20
C ARG A 123 -8.47 -2.96 0.98
N ARG A 124 -7.26 -2.96 0.41
CA ARG A 124 -6.54 -1.72 0.10
C ARG A 124 -7.31 -0.84 -0.90
N ARG A 125 -7.93 -1.45 -1.91
CA ARG A 125 -8.81 -0.74 -2.85
C ARG A 125 -9.96 -0.04 -2.15
N GLU A 126 -10.61 -0.70 -1.20
CA GLU A 126 -11.69 -0.11 -0.40
C GLU A 126 -11.20 1.10 0.40
N VAL A 127 -10.06 0.96 1.09
CA VAL A 127 -9.44 2.05 1.86
C VAL A 127 -9.16 3.25 0.96
N PHE A 128 -8.53 3.03 -0.19
CA PHE A 128 -8.20 4.08 -1.15
C PHE A 128 -9.41 4.73 -1.81
N THR A 129 -10.44 3.94 -2.12
CA THR A 129 -11.71 4.48 -2.61
C THR A 129 -12.35 5.37 -1.55
N GLY A 130 -12.34 4.95 -0.27
CA GLY A 130 -12.81 5.75 0.85
C GLY A 130 -12.00 7.03 1.10
N MET A 131 -10.74 7.06 0.69
CA MET A 131 -9.90 8.26 0.70
C MET A 131 -10.23 9.25 -0.43
N GLY A 132 -11.02 8.84 -1.43
CA GLY A 132 -11.36 9.65 -2.60
C GLY A 132 -10.50 9.40 -3.83
N ILE A 133 -9.72 8.30 -3.85
CA ILE A 133 -9.01 7.84 -5.05
C ILE A 133 -10.03 7.17 -5.98
N GLU A 134 -10.12 7.64 -7.23
CA GLU A 134 -11.00 7.02 -8.23
C GLU A 134 -10.25 5.95 -9.03
N PHE A 135 -10.87 4.79 -9.22
CA PHE A 135 -10.34 3.72 -10.05
C PHE A 135 -11.18 3.52 -11.31
N ARG A 136 -10.56 3.68 -12.48
CA ARG A 136 -11.10 3.41 -13.82
C ARG A 136 -10.41 2.16 -14.37
N LEU A 137 -10.89 1.01 -13.89
CA LEU A 137 -10.37 -0.31 -14.26
C LEU A 137 -10.95 -0.77 -15.60
N ASN A 138 -10.39 -1.84 -16.18
CA ASN A 138 -10.70 -2.28 -17.54
C ASN A 138 -10.55 -1.15 -18.59
N THR A 139 -9.60 -0.24 -18.36
CA THR A 139 -9.31 0.88 -19.26
C THR A 139 -7.86 0.81 -19.70
N GLU A 140 -7.66 0.40 -20.95
CA GLU A 140 -6.35 0.45 -21.60
C GLU A 140 -6.10 1.87 -22.14
N ILE A 141 -4.88 2.37 -21.95
CA ILE A 141 -4.46 3.68 -22.47
C ILE A 141 -3.35 3.43 -23.49
N GLY A 142 -3.67 3.60 -24.77
CA GLY A 142 -2.77 3.34 -25.89
C GLY A 142 -2.99 1.98 -26.50
#